data_AF-A0A7W0MWN7-F1
#
_entry.id   AF-A0A7W0MWN7-F1
#
_cell.length_a   1.000
_cell.length_b   1.000
_cell.length_c   1.000
_cell.angle_alpha   90.00
_cell.angle_beta   90.00
_cell.angle_gamma   90.00
#
_symmetry.space_group_name_H-M   'P 1'
#
loop_
_entity.id
_entity.type
_entity.pdbx_description
1 polymer ?
#
loop_
_entity_poly.entity_id
_entity_poly.type
_entity_poly.pdbx_seq_one_letter_code
_entity_poly.pdbx_strand_id
1 'polypeptide(L)'
;MNAHRSEAYGRVVRTLDDLGPAKLQPAEQATIRTAADALFFDGDAREELAAVDELAQKLVESERWTPVRAQALIDDVAACGPPVGVR
;
A
#
# COMPACT_ATOMS: atom_id res chain seq x y z
N MET A 1 13.46 -11.41 3.70
CA MET A 1 12.29 -11.04 4.53
C MET A 1 12.76 -10.68 5.93
N ASN A 2 12.30 -9.58 6.54
CA ASN A 2 12.62 -9.22 7.93
C ASN A 2 11.35 -8.85 8.71
N ALA A 3 11.44 -8.74 10.04
CA ALA A 3 10.28 -8.48 10.90
C ALA A 3 9.54 -7.18 10.51
N HIS A 4 10.28 -6.11 10.23
CA HIS A 4 9.71 -4.82 9.81
C HIS A 4 8.84 -4.94 8.56
N ARG A 5 9.34 -5.63 7.52
CA ARG A 5 8.61 -5.84 6.26
C ARG A 5 7.35 -6.68 6.48
N SER A 6 7.43 -7.72 7.32
CA SER A 6 6.27 -8.56 7.65
C SER A 6 5.20 -7.80 8.44
N GLU A 7 5.61 -6.92 9.35
CA GLU A 7 4.70 -6.06 10.10
C GLU A 7 4.01 -5.04 9.20
N ALA A 8 4.77 -4.40 8.29
CA ALA A 8 4.21 -3.47 7.30
C ALA A 8 3.18 -4.17 6.41
N TYR A 9 3.53 -5.32 5.85
CA TYR A 9 2.62 -6.15 5.07
C TYR A 9 1.34 -6.50 5.86
N GLY A 10 1.48 -6.88 7.12
CA GLY A 10 0.35 -7.13 8.02
C GLY A 10 -0.55 -5.92 8.25
N ARG A 11 0.00 -4.69 8.31
CA ARG A 11 -0.80 -3.46 8.41
C ARG A 11 -1.56 -3.15 7.11
N VAL A 12 -0.95 -3.40 5.95
CA VAL A 12 -1.62 -3.27 4.65
C VAL A 12 -2.81 -4.22 4.57
N VAL A 13 -2.61 -5.52 4.85
CA VAL A 13 -3.68 -6.52 4.81
C VAL A 13 -4.82 -6.15 5.74
N ARG A 14 -4.51 -5.76 6.98
CA ARG A 14 -5.52 -5.31 7.95
C ARG A 14 -6.30 -4.09 7.47
N THR A 15 -5.61 -3.12 6.86
CA THR A 15 -6.26 -1.91 6.32
C THR A 15 -7.28 -2.26 5.22
N LEU A 16 -6.93 -3.21 4.34
CA LEU A 16 -7.84 -3.69 3.29
C LEU A 16 -9.06 -4.41 3.88
N ASP A 17 -8.85 -5.24 4.90
CA ASP A 17 -9.92 -5.98 5.58
C ASP A 17 -10.86 -5.04 6.34
N ASP A 18 -10.33 -4.06 7.08
CA ASP A 18 -11.10 -3.11 7.89
C ASP A 18 -11.96 -2.16 7.05
N LEU A 19 -11.47 -1.78 5.86
CA LEU A 19 -12.21 -0.93 4.93
C LEU A 19 -13.23 -1.72 4.12
N GLY A 20 -12.81 -2.89 3.64
CA GLY A 20 -13.60 -3.77 2.80
C GLY A 20 -14.04 -3.15 1.46
N PRO A 21 -14.79 -3.93 0.66
CA PRO A 21 -15.21 -3.55 -0.70
C PRO A 21 -16.15 -2.34 -0.76
N ALA A 22 -16.79 -1.99 0.36
CA ALA A 22 -17.71 -0.87 0.43
C ALA A 22 -16.99 0.50 0.46
N LYS A 23 -15.80 0.57 1.08
CA LYS A 23 -15.02 1.81 1.20
C LYS A 23 -13.83 1.85 0.26
N LEU A 24 -13.35 0.70 -0.16
CA LEU A 24 -12.29 0.55 -1.14
C LEU A 24 -12.70 -0.53 -2.14
N GLN A 25 -12.95 -0.15 -3.38
CA GLN A 25 -13.50 -1.03 -4.40
C GLN A 25 -12.56 -2.21 -4.68
N PRO A 26 -13.06 -3.35 -5.19
CA PRO A 26 -12.22 -4.54 -5.42
C PRO A 26 -10.98 -4.27 -6.28
N ALA A 27 -11.09 -3.44 -7.32
CA ALA A 27 -9.96 -3.05 -8.16
C ALA A 27 -8.94 -2.19 -7.39
N GLU A 28 -9.42 -1.26 -6.55
CA GLU A 28 -8.57 -0.43 -5.69
C GLU A 28 -7.80 -1.32 -4.67
N GLN A 29 -8.45 -2.34 -4.12
CA GLN A 29 -7.80 -3.29 -3.19
C GLN A 29 -6.76 -4.14 -3.91
N ALA A 30 -7.07 -4.55 -5.14
CA ALA A 30 -6.14 -5.31 -5.97
C ALA A 30 -4.87 -4.50 -6.25
N THR A 31 -4.98 -3.22 -6.63
CA THR A 31 -3.81 -2.35 -6.84
C THR A 31 -2.89 -2.31 -5.62
N ILE A 32 -3.45 -2.10 -4.43
CA ILE A 32 -2.69 -2.04 -3.18
C ILE A 32 -2.04 -3.40 -2.87
N ARG A 33 -2.80 -4.49 -3.00
CA ARG A 33 -2.31 -5.83 -2.70
C ARG A 33 -1.19 -6.26 -3.65
N THR A 34 -1.34 -5.99 -4.95
CA THR A 34 -0.31 -6.28 -5.95
C THR A 34 0.99 -5.55 -5.63
N ALA A 35 0.93 -4.26 -5.25
CA ALA A 35 2.12 -3.51 -4.87
C ALA A 35 2.78 -4.06 -3.59
N ALA A 36 1.98 -4.35 -2.57
CA ALA A 36 2.49 -4.91 -1.32
C ALA A 36 3.11 -6.30 -1.52
N ASP A 37 2.48 -7.16 -2.33
CA ASP A 37 2.99 -8.48 -2.68
C ASP A 37 4.31 -8.39 -3.44
N ALA A 38 4.37 -7.59 -4.51
CA ALA A 38 5.59 -7.40 -5.30
C ALA A 38 6.74 -6.85 -4.44
N LEU A 39 6.47 -5.84 -3.60
CA LEU A 39 7.49 -5.32 -2.67
C LEU A 39 7.91 -6.34 -1.61
N PHE A 40 6.98 -7.15 -1.11
CA PHE A 40 7.26 -8.12 -0.05
C PHE A 40 8.02 -9.35 -0.58
N PHE A 41 7.60 -9.92 -1.71
CA PHE A 41 8.18 -11.13 -2.27
C PHE A 41 9.37 -10.86 -3.20
N ASP A 42 9.24 -9.89 -4.11
CA ASP A 42 10.24 -9.63 -5.15
C ASP A 42 11.22 -8.53 -4.75
N GLY A 43 10.76 -7.57 -3.94
CA GLY A 43 11.59 -6.49 -3.41
C GLY A 43 11.78 -5.30 -4.36
N ASP A 44 11.16 -5.35 -5.54
CA ASP A 44 11.07 -4.24 -6.51
C ASP A 44 9.65 -4.19 -7.07
N ALA A 45 9.02 -3.01 -6.99
CA ALA A 45 7.65 -2.79 -7.47
C ALA A 45 7.41 -1.30 -7.74
N ARG A 46 8.35 -0.67 -8.46
CA ARG A 46 8.31 0.78 -8.66
C ARG A 46 7.03 1.25 -9.35
N GLU A 47 6.56 0.50 -10.34
CA GLU A 47 5.36 0.84 -11.11
C GLU A 47 4.09 0.61 -10.28
N GLU A 48 4.06 -0.47 -9.51
CA GLU A 48 2.95 -0.80 -8.63
C GLU A 48 2.83 0.19 -7.48
N LEU A 49 3.95 0.64 -6.90
CA LEU A 49 3.96 1.67 -5.87
C LEU A 49 3.46 3.02 -6.44
N ALA A 50 3.87 3.38 -7.65
CA ALA A 50 3.34 4.57 -8.32
C ALA A 50 1.83 4.46 -8.58
N ALA A 51 1.33 3.27 -8.93
CA ALA A 51 -0.11 3.03 -9.07
C ALA A 51 -0.87 3.20 -7.74
N VAL A 52 -0.26 2.83 -6.60
CA VAL A 52 -0.82 3.10 -5.27
C VAL A 52 -0.82 4.59 -4.95
N ASP A 53 0.24 5.32 -5.29
CA ASP A 53 0.29 6.79 -5.13
C ASP A 53 -0.83 7.48 -5.93
N GLU A 54 -1.00 7.12 -7.20
CA GLU A 54 -2.06 7.67 -8.05
C GLU A 54 -3.45 7.34 -7.53
N LEU A 55 -3.67 6.11 -7.04
CA LEU A 55 -4.92 5.70 -6.42
C LEU A 55 -5.21 6.53 -5.16
N ALA A 56 -4.20 6.70 -4.30
CA ALA A 56 -4.32 7.45 -3.06
C ALA A 56 -4.68 8.93 -3.34
N GLN A 57 -4.06 9.53 -4.36
CA GLN A 57 -4.41 10.88 -4.83
C GLN A 57 -5.88 10.96 -5.28
N LYS A 58 -6.35 10.04 -6.13
CA LYS A 58 -7.75 10.00 -6.59
C LYS A 58 -8.74 9.84 -5.43
N LEU A 59 -8.40 9.05 -4.42
CA LEU A 59 -9.23 8.88 -3.22
C LEU A 59 -9.32 10.16 -2.37
N VAL A 60 -8.25 10.96 -2.33
CA VAL A 60 -8.23 12.25 -1.65
C VAL A 60 -8.98 13.31 -2.45
N GLU A 61 -8.75 13.41 -3.75
CA GLU A 61 -9.42 14.36 -4.65
C GLU A 61 -10.94 14.15 -4.70
N SER A 62 -11.38 12.90 -4.57
CA SER A 62 -12.80 12.54 -4.48
C SER A 62 -13.39 12.67 -3.07
N GLU A 63 -12.62 13.20 -2.10
CA GLU A 63 -13.00 13.38 -0.69
C GLU A 63 -13.37 12.08 0.04
N ARG A 64 -13.14 10.91 -0.58
CA ARG A 64 -13.35 9.61 0.07
C ARG A 64 -12.37 9.40 1.21
N TRP A 65 -11.15 9.92 1.07
CA TRP A 65 -10.05 9.75 2.01
C TRP A 65 -9.42 11.09 2.43
N THR A 66 -8.87 11.12 3.64
CA THR A 66 -8.03 12.24 4.06
C THR A 66 -6.61 12.07 3.52
N PRO A 67 -5.86 13.18 3.28
CA PRO A 67 -4.46 13.11 2.89
C PRO A 67 -3.60 12.29 3.86
N VAL A 68 -3.87 12.41 5.16
CA VAL A 68 -3.16 11.67 6.22
C VAL A 68 -3.38 10.16 6.09
N ARG A 69 -4.61 9.72 5.81
CA ARG A 69 -4.91 8.29 5.62
C ARG A 69 -4.24 7.75 4.35
N ALA A 70 -4.28 8.52 3.27
CA ALA A 70 -3.62 8.19 2.01
C ALA A 70 -2.11 8.01 2.19
N GLN A 71 -1.44 8.96 2.84
CA GLN A 71 0.00 8.88 3.08
C GLN A 71 0.37 7.69 3.95
N ALA A 72 -0.39 7.43 5.02
CA ALA A 72 -0.12 6.29 5.90
C ALA A 72 -0.18 4.94 5.15
N LEU A 73 -1.11 4.80 4.20
CA LEU A 73 -1.17 3.60 3.36
C LEU A 73 0.06 3.50 2.44
N ILE A 74 0.45 4.59 1.79
CA ILE A 74 1.63 4.62 0.91
C ILE A 74 2.88 4.22 1.70
N ASP A 75 3.06 4.78 2.90
CA ASP A 75 4.20 4.48 3.77
C ASP A 75 4.22 3.00 4.17
N ASP A 76 3.05 2.42 4.50
CA ASP A 76 2.93 1.00 4.84
C ASP A 76 3.22 0.08 3.64
N VAL A 77 2.76 0.45 2.44
CA VAL A 77 3.06 -0.31 1.21
C VAL A 77 4.56 -0.22 0.90
N ALA A 78 5.15 0.98 0.89
CA ALA A 78 6.57 1.18 0.65
C ALA A 78 7.45 0.40 1.65
N ALA A 79 7.03 0.34 2.91
CA ALA A 79 7.71 -0.40 3.98
C ALA A 79 7.69 -1.93 3.80
N CYS A 80 6.87 -2.46 2.89
CA CYS A 80 6.93 -3.88 2.49
C CYS A 80 8.21 -4.19 1.70
N GLY A 81 8.81 -3.18 1.07
CA GLY A 81 10.04 -3.28 0.28
C GLY A 81 11.32 -3.39 1.14
N PRO A 82 12.48 -3.67 0.53
CA PRO A 82 13.76 -3.58 1.20
C PRO A 82 13.97 -2.15 1.75
N PRO A 83 14.62 -1.99 2.92
CA PRO A 83 14.88 -0.67 3.47
C PRO A 83 15.73 0.15 2.50
N VAL A 84 15.28 1.38 2.23
CA VAL A 84 16.03 2.33 1.41
C VAL A 84 17.32 2.66 2.16
N GLY A 85 18.45 2.09 1.72
CA GLY A 85 19.78 2.44 2.24
C GLY A 85 20.52 1.38 3.05
N VAL A 86 20.52 0.12 2.62
CA VAL A 86 21.64 -0.79 2.94
C VAL A 86 22.30 -1.22 1.64
N ARG A 87 23.31 -0.45 1.22
CA ARG A 87 24.37 -0.91 0.32
C ARG A 87 25.53 -1.41 1.15
#